data_AF-A0A1A7BJ30-F1
#
_entry.id   AF-A0A1A7BJ30-F1
#
_cell.length_a   1.000
_cell.length_b   1.000
_cell.length_c   1.000
_cell.angle_alpha   90.00
_cell.angle_beta   90.00
_cell.angle_gamma   90.00
#
_symmetry.space_group_name_H-M   'P 1'
#
loop_
_entity.id
_entity.type
_entity.pdbx_description
1 polymer ?
#
loop_
_entity_poly.entity_id
_entity_poly.type
_entity_poly.pdbx_seq_one_letter_code
_entity_poly.pdbx_strand_id
1 'polypeptide(L)' 'MDLIARFELLSDAAQLAVTGMLFWVFAGFAGMMERRRMKSRDVARLEKVGWVPWLGLFMGAAIIGGGCLAMSLPVVLGSL' A
#
# COMPACT_ATOMS: atom_id res chain seq x y z
N MET A 1 19.28 7.67 16.63
CA MET A 1 17.94 7.49 17.23
C MET A 1 17.29 6.36 16.45
N ASP A 2 17.46 5.12 16.92
CA ASP A 2 17.08 3.92 16.20
C ASP A 2 15.57 3.87 15.96
N LEU A 3 15.15 4.20 14.73
CA LEU A 3 13.77 4.02 14.27
C LEU A 3 13.29 2.58 14.55
N ILE A 4 14.21 1.64 14.42
CA ILE A 4 14.02 0.21 14.67
C ILE A 4 13.68 -0.03 16.15
N ALA A 5 14.45 0.55 17.10
CA ALA A 5 14.19 0.40 18.53
C ALA A 5 12.84 1.01 18.94
N ARG A 6 12.46 2.13 18.32
CA ARG A 6 11.13 2.74 18.53
C ARG A 6 9.99 1.87 18.00
N PHE A 7 10.21 1.19 16.88
CA PHE A 7 9.27 0.21 16.33
C PHE A 7 9.15 -1.02 17.22
N GLU A 8 10.26 -1.53 17.76
CA GLU A 8 10.29 -2.70 18.62
C GLU A 8 9.57 -2.48 19.96
N LEU A 9 9.53 -1.24 20.44
CA LEU A 9 8.81 -0.85 21.66
C LEU A 9 7.30 -0.60 21.45
N LEU A 10 6.81 -0.58 20.21
CA LEU A 10 5.38 -0.45 19.92
C LEU A 10 4.64 -1.77 20.19
N SER A 11 3.35 -1.69 20.51
CA SER A 11 2.52 -2.89 20.60
C SER A 11 2.45 -3.60 19.25
N ASP A 12 2.27 -4.92 19.26
CA ASP A 12 2.15 -5.74 18.05
C ASP A 12 1.06 -5.20 17.10
N ALA A 13 -0.09 -4.79 17.66
CA ALA A 13 -1.15 -4.14 16.90
C ALA A 13 -0.71 -2.81 16.26
N ALA A 14 0.10 -2.01 16.96
CA ALA A 14 0.59 -0.75 16.42
C ALA A 14 1.66 -0.96 15.32
N GLN A 15 2.54 -1.96 15.47
CA GLN A 15 3.46 -2.37 14.40
C GLN A 15 2.69 -2.82 13.15
N LEU A 16 1.63 -3.62 13.34
CA LEU A 16 0.74 -4.08 12.28
C LEU A 16 -0.02 -2.93 11.60
N ALA A 17 -0.44 -1.92 12.36
CA ALA A 17 -1.10 -0.73 11.83
C ALA A 17 -0.16 0.10 10.95
N VAL A 18 1.10 0.30 11.38
CA VAL A 18 2.07 1.08 10.61
C VAL A 18 2.49 0.35 9.33
N THR A 19 2.72 -0.97 9.41
CA THR A 19 3.02 -1.78 8.22
C THR A 19 1.84 -1.82 7.25
N GLY A 20 0.61 -1.98 7.74
CA GLY A 20 -0.61 -1.89 6.94
C GLY A 20 -0.76 -0.53 6.25
N MET A 21 -0.52 0.56 6.97
CA MET A 21 -0.55 1.91 6.42
C MET A 21 0.49 2.11 5.32
N LEU A 22 1.72 1.60 5.49
CA LEU A 22 2.76 1.66 4.47
C LEU A 22 2.35 0.95 3.18
N PHE A 23 1.79 -0.26 3.28
CA PHE A 23 1.26 -0.98 2.12
C PHE A 23 0.10 -0.25 1.45
N TRP A 24 -0.78 0.37 2.25
CA TRP A 24 -1.92 1.12 1.72
C TRP A 24 -1.50 2.40 0.99
N VAL A 25 -0.49 3.12 1.51
CA VAL A 25 0.15 4.25 0.82
C VAL A 25 0.80 3.81 -0.48
N PHE A 26 1.53 2.69 -0.46
CA PHE A 26 2.12 2.11 -1.67
C PHE A 26 1.06 1.71 -2.70
N ALA A 27 -0.07 1.16 -2.27
CA ALA A 27 -1.20 0.89 -3.15
C ALA A 27 -1.67 2.19 -3.82
N GLY A 28 -1.93 3.26 -3.05
CA GLY A 28 -2.31 4.56 -3.60
C GLY A 28 -1.32 5.06 -4.66
N PHE A 29 -0.02 4.89 -4.42
CA PHE A 29 1.04 5.21 -5.39
C PHE A 29 0.95 4.35 -6.66
N ALA A 30 0.80 3.03 -6.53
CA ALA A 30 0.66 2.12 -7.67
C ALA A 30 -0.58 2.47 -8.52
N GLY A 31 -1.71 2.79 -7.88
CA GLY A 31 -2.93 3.25 -8.56
C GLY A 31 -2.73 4.57 -9.31
N MET A 32 -1.97 5.51 -8.73
CA MET A 32 -1.61 6.77 -9.39
C MET A 32 -0.75 6.52 -10.65
N MET A 33 0.21 5.60 -10.56
CA MET A 33 1.07 5.24 -11.69
C MET A 33 0.28 4.55 -12.81
N GLU A 34 -0.71 3.71 -12.48
CA GLU A 34 -1.60 3.13 -13.48
C GLU A 34 -2.43 4.21 -14.19
N ARG A 35 -2.96 5.20 -13.46
CA ARG A 35 -3.67 6.34 -14.07
C ARG A 35 -2.76 7.14 -15.00
N ARG A 36 -1.51 7.39 -14.60
CA ARG A 36 -0.50 8.06 -15.45
C ARG A 36 -0.23 7.26 -16.71
N ARG A 37 -0.10 5.92 -16.59
CA ARG A 37 0.07 5.03 -17.73
C ARG A 37 -1.12 5.07 -18.66
N MET A 38 -2.35 4.97 -18.16
CA MET A 38 -3.57 5.01 -18.97
C MET A 38 -3.71 6.34 -19.73
N LYS A 39 -3.38 7.46 -19.09
CA LYS A 39 -3.42 8.79 -19.75
C LYS A 39 -2.40 8.94 -20.87
N SER A 40 -1.28 8.22 -20.78
CA SER A 40 -0.20 8.22 -21.78
C SER A 40 -0.31 7.08 -22.80
N ARG A 41 -1.38 6.26 -22.77
CA ARG A 41 -1.61 5.22 -23.78
C ARG A 41 -2.05 5.89 -25.08
N ASP A 42 -1.11 5.98 -26.00
CA ASP A 42 -1.37 6.36 -27.38
C ASP A 42 -2.11 5.21 -28.09
N VAL A 43 -3.34 5.47 -28.55
CA VAL A 43 -4.24 4.48 -29.15
C VAL A 43 -3.63 3.88 -30.44
N ALA A 44 -2.70 4.62 -31.07
CA ALA A 44 -1.97 4.18 -32.25
C ALA A 44 -0.87 3.14 -31.96
N ARG A 45 -0.48 2.91 -30.68
CA ARG A 45 0.60 1.99 -30.29
C ARG A 45 0.16 1.01 -29.20
N LEU A 46 -0.91 0.27 -29.49
CA LEU A 46 -1.43 -0.82 -28.65
C LEU A 46 -0.41 -1.93 -28.36
N GLU A 47 0.64 -2.05 -29.18
CA GLU A 47 1.72 -3.04 -29.04
C GLU A 47 2.67 -2.79 -27.86
N LYS A 48 2.65 -1.58 -27.27
CA LYS A 48 3.46 -1.30 -26.06
C LYS A 48 2.76 -1.86 -24.83
N VAL A 49 2.96 -3.17 -24.59
CA VAL A 49 2.64 -3.81 -23.31
C VAL A 49 3.57 -3.23 -22.26
N GLY A 50 3.14 -2.16 -21.59
CA GLY A 50 3.88 -1.55 -20.48
C GLY A 50 4.29 -2.60 -19.45
N TRP A 51 5.57 -2.56 -19.09
CA TRP A 51 6.34 -3.62 -18.43
C TRP A 51 5.88 -3.99 -17.01
N VAL A 52 5.22 -3.06 -16.30
CA VAL A 52 4.81 -3.23 -14.91
C VAL A 52 3.29 -3.33 -14.79
N PRO A 53 2.74 -4.39 -14.15
CA PRO A 53 1.31 -4.51 -13.89
C PRO A 53 0.91 -3.68 -12.66
N TRP A 54 0.87 -2.35 -12.80
CA TRP A 54 0.55 -1.43 -11.69
C TRP A 54 -0.80 -1.72 -11.05
N LEU A 55 -1.80 -2.16 -11.82
CA LEU A 55 -3.10 -2.58 -11.29
C LEU A 55 -2.98 -3.80 -10.35
N GLY A 56 -2.14 -4.78 -10.71
CA GLY A 56 -1.88 -5.95 -9.88
C GLY A 56 -1.16 -5.59 -8.59
N LEU A 57 -0.14 -4.71 -8.68
CA LEU A 57 0.57 -4.17 -7.52
C LEU A 57 -0.36 -3.37 -6.60
N PHE A 58 -1.23 -2.55 -7.18
CA PHE A 58 -2.27 -1.82 -6.45
C PHE A 58 -3.19 -2.78 -5.70
N MET A 59 -3.77 -3.76 -6.39
CA MET A 59 -4.67 -4.75 -5.77
C MET A 59 -3.99 -5.52 -4.65
N GLY A 60 -2.80 -6.07 -4.89
CA GLY A 60 -2.07 -6.85 -3.88
C GLY A 60 -1.75 -6.02 -2.63
N ALA A 61 -1.20 -4.82 -2.83
CA ALA A 61 -0.86 -3.92 -1.74
C ALA A 61 -2.10 -3.39 -0.99
N ALA A 62 -3.19 -3.13 -1.71
CA ALA A 62 -4.45 -2.68 -1.10
C ALA A 62 -5.10 -3.77 -0.26
N ILE A 63 -5.07 -5.03 -0.70
CA ILE A 63 -5.62 -6.17 0.03
C ILE A 63 -4.78 -6.44 1.28
N ILE A 64 -3.46 -6.49 1.15
CA ILE A 64 -2.55 -6.74 2.28
C ILE A 64 -2.64 -5.59 3.28
N GLY A 65 -2.46 -4.35 2.82
CA GLY A 65 -2.52 -3.17 3.68
C GLY A 65 -3.90 -2.99 4.32
N GLY A 66 -4.97 -3.17 3.55
CA GLY A 66 -6.34 -3.11 4.05
C GLY A 66 -6.64 -4.21 5.08
N GLY A 67 -6.15 -5.43 4.86
CA GLY A 67 -6.28 -6.54 5.83
C GLY A 67 -5.55 -6.26 7.14
N CYS A 68 -4.29 -5.80 7.08
CA CYS A 68 -3.52 -5.41 8.26
C CYS A 68 -4.20 -4.27 9.03
N LEU A 69 -4.70 -3.26 8.33
CA LEU A 69 -5.43 -2.15 8.94
C LEU A 69 -6.75 -2.60 9.55
N ALA A 70 -7.53 -3.45 8.88
CA ALA A 70 -8.80 -3.96 9.41
C ALA A 70 -8.63 -4.74 10.72
N MET A 71 -7.53 -5.48 10.88
CA MET A 71 -7.24 -6.23 12.10
C MET A 71 -6.67 -5.36 13.22
N SER A 72 -5.84 -4.36 12.88
CA SER A 72 -5.16 -3.52 13.88
C SER A 72 -5.96 -2.31 14.35
N LEU A 73 -6.78 -1.70 13.49
CA LEU A 73 -7.55 -0.48 13.82
C LEU A 73 -8.42 -0.64 15.08
N PRO A 74 -9.18 -1.72 15.29
CA PRO A 74 -10.03 -1.86 16.47
C PRO A 74 -9.21 -1.85 17.77
N VAL A 75 -8.04 -2.49 17.75
CA VAL A 75 -7.15 -2.56 18.90
C VAL A 75 -6.49 -1.21 19.14
N VAL A 76 -6.00 -0.55 18.09
CA VAL A 76 -5.34 0.76 18.19
C VAL A 76 -6.33 1.85 18.61
N LEU A 77 -7.53 1.87 18.02
CA LEU A 77 -8.58 2.85 18.36
C LEU A 77 -9.24 2.56 19.72
N GLY A 78 -9.37 1.28 20.09
CA GLY A 78 -9.90 0.88 21.40
C GLY A 78 -8.89 1.01 22.54
N SER A 79 -7.60 1.27 22.25
CA SER A 79 -6.55 1.51 23.25
C SER A 79 -6.13 2.98 23.37
N LEU A 80 -6.76 3.87 22.60
CA LEU A 80 -6.68 5.35 22.72
C LEU A 80 -7.68 5.86 23.76
#